data_AF-A0A2D5S6R0-F1
#
_entry.id   AF-A0A2D5S6R0-F1
#
_cell.length_a   1.000
_cell.length_b   1.000
_cell.length_c   1.000
_cell.angle_alpha   90.00
_cell.angle_beta   90.00
_cell.angle_gamma   90.00
#
_symmetry.space_group_name_H-M   'P 1'
#
loop_
_entity.id
_entity.type
_entity.pdbx_description
1 polymer ?
#
loop_
_entity_poly.entity_id
_entity_poly.type
_entity_poly.pdbx_seq_one_letter_code
_entity_poly.pdbx_strand_id
1 'polypeptide(L)'
;MEGDDFIVIGGFESGVDAAYHLASRGRNVRLLDRGCPWERNTSDPSVALSTYSLERMRETCFTTHVELLPDTSVISVSRSDDQYRVSAPGGRHFTTPTAPILAGGFLGSHRLVMDLFEQRDDGFPLLSEHDESTRVPGLFLCGPSVRHGDHIFCFIFKFRMRFAVVAKAIATSLGLPATRLEEYRHWGMYLDDLSCCGEECIC
;
A
#
# COMPACT_ATOMS: atom_id res chain seq x y z
N MET A 1 -3.11 -15.46 19.21
CA MET A 1 -4.58 -15.39 19.10
C MET A 1 -5.13 -16.76 19.45
N GLU A 2 -6.24 -16.79 20.18
CA GLU A 2 -6.99 -18.01 20.47
C GLU A 2 -7.94 -18.32 19.31
N GLY A 3 -8.26 -19.60 19.11
CA GLY A 3 -9.05 -20.11 17.98
C GLY A 3 -8.22 -20.85 16.93
N ASP A 4 -8.91 -21.64 16.11
CA ASP A 4 -8.30 -22.53 15.09
C ASP A 4 -8.65 -22.16 13.65
N ASP A 5 -9.62 -21.25 13.46
CA ASP A 5 -10.12 -20.79 12.18
C ASP A 5 -10.19 -19.27 12.18
N PHE A 6 -9.59 -18.66 11.16
CA PHE A 6 -9.45 -17.21 11.01
C PHE A 6 -9.86 -16.77 9.61
N ILE A 7 -10.43 -15.57 9.54
CA ILE A 7 -10.65 -14.86 8.28
C ILE A 7 -9.74 -13.63 8.25
N VAL A 8 -8.96 -13.50 7.17
CA VAL A 8 -8.17 -12.31 6.87
C VAL A 8 -8.77 -11.63 5.64
N ILE A 9 -9.03 -10.32 5.73
CA ILE A 9 -9.67 -9.52 4.69
C ILE A 9 -8.64 -8.54 4.13
N GLY A 10 -8.29 -8.69 2.86
CA GLY A 10 -7.21 -7.95 2.19
C GLY A 10 -6.00 -8.85 2.01
N GLY A 11 -5.60 -9.05 0.76
CA GLY A 11 -4.62 -10.04 0.31
C GLY A 11 -3.24 -9.50 -0.01
N PHE A 12 -2.99 -8.22 0.26
CA PHE A 12 -1.68 -7.60 0.02
C PHE A 12 -0.67 -8.01 1.11
N GLU A 13 0.47 -7.33 1.17
CA GLU A 13 1.59 -7.67 2.07
C GLU A 13 1.19 -7.97 3.52
N SER A 14 0.43 -7.08 4.16
CA SER A 14 -0.01 -7.28 5.55
C SER A 14 -0.97 -8.46 5.73
N GLY A 15 -1.79 -8.74 4.71
CA GLY A 15 -2.73 -9.86 4.73
C GLY A 15 -2.04 -11.21 4.60
N VAL A 16 -1.13 -11.31 3.64
CA VAL A 16 -0.29 -12.50 3.44
C VAL A 16 0.61 -12.74 4.65
N ASP A 17 1.20 -11.69 5.22
CA ASP A 17 2.02 -11.80 6.43
C ASP A 17 1.22 -12.35 7.63
N ALA A 18 0.01 -11.80 7.87
CA ALA A 18 -0.88 -12.29 8.91
C ALA A 18 -1.28 -13.76 8.68
N ALA A 19 -1.66 -14.11 7.46
CA ALA A 19 -2.04 -15.47 7.08
C ALA A 19 -0.88 -16.45 7.29
N TYR A 20 0.33 -16.11 6.84
CA TYR A 20 1.52 -16.92 7.04
C TYR A 20 1.81 -17.16 8.52
N HIS A 21 1.76 -16.10 9.34
CA HIS A 21 2.08 -16.23 10.75
C HIS A 21 1.03 -17.05 11.51
N LEU A 22 -0.23 -17.01 11.13
CA LEU A 22 -1.25 -17.91 11.66
C LEU A 22 -1.03 -19.36 11.20
N ALA A 23 -0.77 -19.56 9.91
CA ALA A 23 -0.51 -20.87 9.31
C ALA A 23 0.73 -21.56 9.88
N SER A 24 1.83 -20.82 10.11
CA SER A 24 3.06 -21.32 10.76
C SER A 24 2.84 -21.85 12.18
N ARG A 25 1.70 -21.52 12.81
CA ARG A 25 1.26 -21.98 14.13
C ARG A 25 0.15 -23.04 14.04
N GLY A 26 -0.09 -23.60 12.87
CA GLY A 26 -1.09 -24.65 12.63
C GLY A 26 -2.54 -24.16 12.61
N ARG A 27 -2.78 -22.85 12.42
CA ARG A 27 -4.14 -22.27 12.38
C ARG A 27 -4.63 -22.19 10.94
N ASN A 28 -5.89 -22.54 10.70
CA ASN A 28 -6.50 -22.45 9.38
C ASN A 28 -6.93 -21.00 9.10
N VAL A 29 -6.67 -20.54 7.88
CA VAL A 29 -6.93 -19.16 7.45
C VAL A 29 -7.66 -19.17 6.11
N ARG A 30 -8.74 -18.41 6.02
CA ARG A 30 -9.33 -17.99 4.74
C ARG A 30 -8.92 -16.55 4.45
N LEU A 31 -8.17 -16.35 3.37
CA LEU A 31 -7.69 -15.04 2.94
C LEU A 31 -8.54 -14.53 1.77
N LEU A 32 -9.34 -13.49 2.02
CA LEU A 32 -10.26 -12.93 1.04
C LEU A 32 -9.64 -11.67 0.45
N ASP A 33 -9.57 -11.59 -0.87
CA ASP A 33 -9.15 -10.38 -1.55
C ASP A 33 -9.95 -10.12 -2.84
N ARG A 34 -10.11 -8.85 -3.18
CA ARG A 34 -10.86 -8.40 -4.38
C ARG A 34 -9.99 -8.21 -5.62
N GLY A 35 -8.68 -8.04 -5.45
CA GLY A 35 -7.73 -7.66 -6.50
C GLY A 35 -6.66 -8.70 -6.81
N CYS A 36 -6.57 -9.74 -5.96
CA CYS A 36 -5.72 -10.92 -6.10
C CYS A 36 -4.25 -10.57 -6.37
N PRO A 37 -3.55 -9.86 -5.46
CA PRO A 37 -2.19 -9.39 -5.71
C PRO A 37 -1.17 -10.53 -5.87
N TRP A 38 -1.49 -11.74 -5.42
CA TRP A 38 -0.69 -12.96 -5.64
C TRP A 38 -0.74 -13.50 -7.08
N GLU A 39 -1.67 -13.01 -7.92
CA GLU A 39 -1.76 -13.35 -9.35
C GLU A 39 -1.09 -12.29 -10.25
N ARG A 40 -0.62 -11.18 -9.68
CA ARG A 40 -0.01 -10.08 -10.44
C ARG A 40 1.44 -10.42 -10.78
N ASN A 41 1.76 -10.42 -12.07
CA ASN A 41 3.12 -10.57 -12.57
C ASN A 41 3.62 -9.22 -13.12
N THR A 42 4.08 -8.34 -12.23
CA THR A 42 4.67 -7.04 -12.56
C THR A 42 5.79 -6.72 -11.58
N SER A 43 6.78 -5.93 -12.01
CA SER A 43 7.87 -5.47 -11.16
C SER A 43 7.49 -4.29 -10.27
N ASP A 44 6.29 -3.69 -10.41
CA ASP A 44 5.86 -2.60 -9.53
C ASP A 44 5.40 -3.11 -8.16
N PRO A 45 6.19 -2.88 -7.10
CA PRO A 45 5.86 -3.36 -5.75
C PRO A 45 4.66 -2.63 -5.15
N SER A 46 4.15 -1.59 -5.80
CA SER A 46 2.98 -0.82 -5.35
C SER A 46 1.67 -1.57 -5.58
N VAL A 47 1.68 -2.59 -6.44
CA VAL A 47 0.47 -3.33 -6.88
C VAL A 47 0.63 -4.85 -6.85
N ALA A 48 1.86 -5.36 -6.75
CA ALA A 48 2.16 -6.79 -6.64
C ALA A 48 2.80 -7.14 -5.27
N LEU A 49 2.69 -8.40 -4.88
CA LEU A 49 3.41 -8.92 -3.72
C LEU A 49 4.91 -8.96 -3.98
N SER A 50 5.69 -8.65 -2.97
CA SER A 50 7.13 -8.86 -2.98
C SER A 50 7.48 -10.35 -3.12
N THR A 51 8.65 -10.61 -3.67
CA THR A 51 9.23 -11.96 -3.73
C THR A 51 9.30 -12.60 -2.35
N TYR A 52 9.60 -11.81 -1.31
CA TYR A 52 9.63 -12.26 0.08
C TYR A 52 8.30 -12.89 0.51
N SER A 53 7.18 -12.23 0.23
CA SER A 53 5.85 -12.74 0.58
C SER A 53 5.43 -13.91 -0.32
N LEU A 54 5.77 -13.87 -1.61
CA LEU A 54 5.48 -14.98 -2.54
C LEU A 54 6.21 -16.28 -2.16
N GLU A 55 7.47 -16.22 -1.73
CA GLU A 55 8.18 -17.42 -1.27
C GLU A 55 7.55 -18.00 0.00
N ARG A 56 7.14 -17.15 0.94
CA ARG A 56 6.41 -17.57 2.15
C ARG A 56 5.08 -18.25 1.85
N MET A 57 4.38 -17.80 0.80
CA MET A 57 3.14 -18.45 0.34
C MET A 57 3.36 -19.87 -0.21
N ARG A 58 4.59 -20.21 -0.64
CA ARG A 58 4.93 -21.54 -1.15
C ARG A 58 5.32 -22.53 -0.06
N GLU A 59 5.58 -22.05 1.16
CA GLU A 59 5.94 -22.93 2.27
C GLU A 59 4.79 -23.90 2.62
N THR A 60 5.14 -25.09 3.09
CA THR A 60 4.17 -26.15 3.41
C THR A 60 3.14 -25.69 4.44
N CYS A 61 3.55 -24.93 5.46
CA CYS A 61 2.60 -24.42 6.45
C CYS A 61 1.54 -23.53 5.81
N PHE A 62 1.93 -22.66 4.87
CA PHE A 62 1.00 -21.77 4.17
C PHE A 62 0.07 -22.56 3.27
N THR A 63 0.61 -23.40 2.39
CA THR A 63 -0.18 -24.18 1.43
C THR A 63 -1.10 -25.21 2.10
N THR A 64 -0.78 -25.66 3.32
CA THR A 64 -1.62 -26.58 4.09
C THR A 64 -2.76 -25.88 4.81
N HIS A 65 -2.52 -24.66 5.34
CA HIS A 65 -3.46 -24.01 6.25
C HIS A 65 -4.16 -22.77 5.69
N VAL A 66 -3.73 -22.25 4.54
CA VAL A 66 -4.31 -21.03 3.96
C VAL A 66 -5.11 -21.36 2.70
N GLU A 67 -6.40 -21.05 2.74
CA GLU A 67 -7.27 -21.02 1.57
C GLU A 67 -7.33 -19.59 1.02
N LEU A 68 -6.86 -19.41 -0.21
CA LEU A 68 -6.97 -18.15 -0.94
C LEU A 68 -8.35 -18.06 -1.61
N LEU A 69 -9.11 -17.02 -1.29
CA LEU A 69 -10.43 -16.75 -1.84
C LEU A 69 -10.35 -15.53 -2.77
N PRO A 70 -10.08 -15.73 -4.08
CA PRO A 70 -9.97 -14.65 -5.05
C PRO A 70 -11.32 -13.97 -5.31
N ASP A 71 -11.28 -12.78 -5.92
CA ASP A 71 -12.44 -12.00 -6.36
C ASP A 71 -13.53 -11.84 -5.29
N THR A 72 -13.11 -11.75 -4.02
CA THR A 72 -14.00 -11.74 -2.87
C THR A 72 -13.94 -10.38 -2.17
N SER A 73 -14.77 -9.45 -2.65
CA SER A 73 -15.00 -8.18 -1.97
C SER A 73 -15.87 -8.39 -0.73
N VAL A 74 -15.42 -7.93 0.43
CA VAL A 74 -16.21 -7.97 1.67
C VAL A 74 -17.07 -6.71 1.77
N ILE A 75 -18.37 -6.90 1.99
CA ILE A 75 -19.36 -5.83 2.15
C ILE A 75 -19.52 -5.45 3.62
N SER A 76 -19.56 -6.45 4.50
CA SER A 76 -19.75 -6.22 5.93
C SER A 76 -19.25 -7.38 6.76
N VAL A 77 -18.93 -7.07 8.01
CA VAL A 77 -18.69 -8.05 9.08
C VAL A 77 -19.71 -7.77 10.17
N SER A 78 -20.47 -8.79 10.54
CA SER A 78 -21.43 -8.73 11.64
C SER A 78 -21.12 -9.82 12.64
N ARG A 79 -21.44 -9.59 13.91
CA ARG A 79 -21.36 -10.63 14.94
C ARG A 79 -22.78 -11.09 15.26
N SER A 80 -23.00 -12.40 15.19
CA SER A 80 -24.21 -13.05 15.67
C SER A 80 -23.78 -14.13 16.65
N ASP A 81 -24.26 -14.02 17.89
CA ASP A 81 -23.93 -14.98 18.95
C ASP A 81 -22.40 -15.08 19.16
N ASP A 82 -21.86 -16.29 19.08
CA ASP A 82 -20.45 -16.64 19.24
C ASP A 82 -19.69 -16.72 17.89
N GLN A 83 -20.25 -16.18 16.80
CA GLN A 83 -19.61 -16.19 15.49
C GLN A 83 -19.64 -14.83 14.79
N TYR A 84 -18.62 -14.59 13.97
CA TYR A 84 -18.56 -13.51 13.02
C TYR A 84 -19.02 -14.01 11.66
N ARG A 85 -19.90 -13.24 11.02
CA ARG A 85 -20.35 -13.45 9.64
C ARG A 85 -19.75 -12.36 8.76
N VAL A 86 -18.97 -12.78 7.77
CA VAL A 86 -18.37 -11.94 6.73
C VAL A 86 -19.20 -12.11 5.46
N SER A 87 -19.80 -11.03 4.98
CA SER A 87 -20.69 -11.05 3.80
C SER A 87 -19.99 -10.49 2.57
N ALA A 88 -20.19 -11.14 1.42
CA ALA A 88 -19.66 -10.77 0.11
C ALA A 88 -20.81 -10.69 -0.93
N PRO A 89 -20.58 -10.08 -2.11
CA PRO A 89 -21.58 -10.00 -3.17
C PRO A 89 -22.15 -11.37 -3.59
N GLY A 90 -23.36 -11.36 -4.14
CA GLY A 90 -24.01 -12.59 -4.64
C GLY A 90 -24.52 -13.52 -3.55
N GLY A 91 -24.74 -13.03 -2.32
CA GLY A 91 -25.26 -13.83 -1.21
C GLY A 91 -24.22 -14.73 -0.52
N ARG A 92 -22.95 -14.66 -0.97
CA ARG A 92 -21.83 -15.38 -0.36
C ARG A 92 -21.60 -14.88 1.07
N HIS A 93 -21.40 -15.81 1.99
CA HIS A 93 -21.07 -15.49 3.36
C HIS A 93 -20.11 -16.54 3.92
N PHE A 94 -19.26 -16.09 4.84
CA PHE A 94 -18.28 -16.90 5.55
C PHE A 94 -18.49 -16.69 7.04
N THR A 95 -18.36 -17.76 7.82
CA THR A 95 -18.45 -17.68 9.28
C THR A 95 -17.14 -18.09 9.91
N THR A 96 -16.81 -17.47 11.04
CA THR A 96 -15.64 -17.83 11.84
C THR A 96 -15.89 -17.50 13.32
N PRO A 97 -15.37 -18.27 14.28
CA PRO A 97 -15.51 -17.96 15.70
C PRO A 97 -14.60 -16.81 16.16
N THR A 98 -13.59 -16.44 15.37
CA THR A 98 -12.62 -15.40 15.72
C THR A 98 -12.94 -14.07 15.03
N ALA A 99 -12.58 -12.95 15.65
CA ALA A 99 -12.75 -11.65 15.01
C ALA A 99 -11.91 -11.59 13.72
N PRO A 100 -12.50 -11.29 12.54
CA PRO A 100 -11.74 -11.21 11.30
C PRO A 100 -10.64 -10.14 11.36
N ILE A 101 -9.49 -10.44 10.77
CA ILE A 101 -8.36 -9.51 10.67
C ILE A 101 -8.54 -8.66 9.41
N LEU A 102 -8.64 -7.35 9.57
CA LEU A 102 -8.75 -6.42 8.45
C LEU A 102 -7.36 -5.91 8.04
N ALA A 103 -6.89 -6.34 6.87
CA ALA A 103 -5.66 -5.92 6.20
C ALA A 103 -5.97 -5.09 4.93
N GLY A 104 -7.00 -4.23 4.99
CA GLY A 104 -7.50 -3.44 3.86
C GLY A 104 -6.72 -2.17 3.51
N GLY A 105 -5.56 -1.94 4.14
CA GLY A 105 -4.75 -0.73 3.97
C GLY A 105 -5.10 0.40 4.94
N PHE A 106 -4.58 1.60 4.65
CA PHE A 106 -4.67 2.77 5.53
C PHE A 106 -5.15 4.01 4.80
N LEU A 107 -5.81 4.91 5.53
CA LEU A 107 -6.01 6.30 5.13
C LEU A 107 -4.87 7.15 5.73
N GLY A 108 -4.13 7.86 4.89
CA GLY A 108 -2.99 8.67 5.32
C GLY A 108 -3.41 9.99 5.99
N SER A 109 -2.49 10.57 6.78
CA SER A 109 -2.71 11.82 7.53
C SER A 109 -2.94 13.05 6.65
N HIS A 110 -2.56 12.98 5.36
CA HIS A 110 -2.87 14.02 4.37
C HIS A 110 -4.36 14.35 4.32
N ARG A 111 -5.24 13.39 4.69
CA ARG A 111 -6.69 13.59 4.84
C ARG A 111 -7.08 14.77 5.76
N LEU A 112 -6.25 15.07 6.77
CA LEU A 112 -6.50 16.14 7.74
C LEU A 112 -6.33 17.55 7.18
N VAL A 113 -5.62 17.67 6.05
CA VAL A 113 -5.26 18.96 5.43
C VAL A 113 -5.70 19.02 3.96
N MET A 114 -6.63 18.16 3.54
CA MET A 114 -7.06 18.06 2.13
C MET A 114 -7.74 19.31 1.60
N ASP A 115 -8.30 20.13 2.48
CA ASP A 115 -8.87 21.44 2.15
C ASP A 115 -7.81 22.44 1.65
N LEU A 116 -6.53 22.17 1.92
CA LEU A 116 -5.37 22.94 1.45
C LEU A 116 -4.79 22.43 0.12
N PHE A 117 -5.39 21.40 -0.48
CA PHE A 117 -4.98 20.83 -1.77
C PHE A 117 -6.16 20.79 -2.75
N GLU A 118 -5.88 20.90 -4.04
CA GLU A 118 -6.81 20.37 -5.04
C GLU A 118 -6.75 18.83 -4.99
N GLN A 119 -7.83 18.17 -5.40
CA GLN A 119 -7.93 16.71 -5.39
C GLN A 119 -7.90 16.16 -6.79
N ARG A 120 -7.14 15.09 -6.96
CA ARG A 120 -7.20 14.22 -8.13
C ARG A 120 -8.46 13.35 -8.09
N ASP A 121 -8.78 12.74 -9.23
CA ASP A 121 -9.93 11.83 -9.36
C ASP A 121 -9.83 10.59 -8.45
N ASP A 122 -8.60 10.16 -8.09
CA ASP A 122 -8.34 9.06 -7.16
C ASP A 122 -8.41 9.48 -5.68
N GLY A 123 -8.75 10.75 -5.41
CA GLY A 123 -8.94 11.30 -4.07
C GLY A 123 -7.65 11.62 -3.32
N PHE A 124 -6.49 11.61 -3.98
CA PHE A 124 -5.22 12.07 -3.45
C PHE A 124 -4.96 13.55 -3.80
N PRO A 125 -4.06 14.24 -3.06
CA PRO A 125 -3.66 15.61 -3.38
C PRO A 125 -3.12 15.73 -4.81
N LEU A 126 -3.58 16.74 -5.53
CA LEU A 126 -2.93 17.22 -6.74
C LEU A 126 -1.71 18.06 -6.34
N LEU A 127 -0.55 17.72 -6.90
CA LEU A 127 0.73 18.32 -6.56
C LEU A 127 1.42 18.89 -7.80
N SER A 128 2.22 19.93 -7.62
CA SER A 128 3.17 20.40 -8.62
C SER A 128 4.31 19.39 -8.82
N GLU A 129 5.14 19.60 -9.84
CA GLU A 129 6.35 18.81 -10.08
C GLU A 129 7.37 18.82 -8.92
N HIS A 130 7.18 19.68 -7.92
CA HIS A 130 8.00 19.79 -6.72
C HIS A 130 7.31 19.33 -5.43
N ASP A 131 6.23 18.56 -5.56
CA ASP A 131 5.38 18.08 -4.45
C ASP A 131 4.69 19.21 -3.66
N GLU A 132 4.51 20.39 -4.28
CA GLU A 132 3.82 21.54 -3.70
C GLU A 132 2.32 21.44 -3.96
N SER A 133 1.50 21.97 -3.04
CA SER A 133 0.08 22.17 -3.27
C SER A 133 -0.14 23.10 -4.48
N THR A 134 -1.02 22.69 -5.40
CA THR A 134 -1.46 23.55 -6.51
C THR A 134 -2.44 24.65 -6.05
N ARG A 135 -2.92 24.57 -4.80
CA ARG A 135 -3.89 25.51 -4.21
C ARG A 135 -3.24 26.53 -3.28
N VAL A 136 -2.26 26.09 -2.48
CA VAL A 136 -1.65 26.90 -1.41
C VAL A 136 -0.14 26.96 -1.61
N PRO A 137 0.41 28.07 -2.10
CA PRO A 137 1.85 28.24 -2.26
C PRO A 137 2.61 28.11 -0.93
N GLY A 138 3.77 27.47 -0.97
CA GLY A 138 4.63 27.21 0.18
C GLY A 138 4.23 25.99 1.01
N LEU A 139 3.15 25.28 0.66
CA LEU A 139 2.73 24.03 1.30
C LEU A 139 3.19 22.83 0.48
N PHE A 140 3.98 21.95 1.08
CA PHE A 140 4.52 20.76 0.41
C PHE A 140 4.01 19.47 1.07
N LEU A 141 3.87 18.41 0.28
CA LEU A 141 3.57 17.07 0.77
C LEU A 141 4.79 16.16 0.59
N CYS A 142 5.16 15.43 1.65
CA CYS A 142 6.24 14.44 1.59
C CYS A 142 5.79 13.11 2.17
N GLY A 143 6.39 12.01 1.70
CA GLY A 143 6.19 10.68 2.25
C GLY A 143 5.30 9.77 1.39
N PRO A 144 4.75 8.68 1.96
CA PRO A 144 4.15 7.59 1.20
C PRO A 144 2.80 7.94 0.54
N SER A 145 2.27 9.14 0.79
CA SER A 145 1.05 9.65 0.17
C SER A 145 1.29 10.45 -1.12
N VAL A 146 2.56 10.72 -1.48
CA VAL A 146 2.90 11.42 -2.72
C VAL A 146 2.56 10.55 -3.93
N ARG A 147 1.90 11.16 -4.92
CA ARG A 147 1.51 10.53 -6.18
C ARG A 147 1.70 11.49 -7.35
N HIS A 148 2.31 11.01 -8.42
CA HIS A 148 2.50 11.73 -9.68
C HIS A 148 2.10 10.85 -10.85
N GLY A 149 1.08 11.25 -11.63
CA GLY A 149 0.50 10.33 -12.62
C GLY A 149 0.15 8.99 -11.97
N ASP A 150 0.67 7.90 -12.53
CA ASP A 150 0.52 6.54 -12.00
C ASP A 150 1.63 6.13 -11.01
N HIS A 151 2.60 7.00 -10.73
CA HIS A 151 3.69 6.73 -9.79
C HIS A 151 3.22 6.85 -8.34
N ILE A 152 3.25 5.72 -7.64
CA ILE A 152 2.95 5.61 -6.22
C ILE A 152 4.26 5.54 -5.42
N PHE A 153 4.47 6.51 -4.54
CA PHE A 153 5.68 6.61 -3.71
C PHE A 153 5.53 5.91 -2.35
N CYS A 154 4.83 4.78 -2.27
CA CYS A 154 4.51 4.13 -0.99
C CYS A 154 5.70 3.45 -0.29
N PHE A 155 6.83 3.25 -0.97
CA PHE A 155 8.05 2.69 -0.39
C PHE A 155 9.02 3.76 0.07
N ILE A 156 9.73 3.49 1.18
CA ILE A 156 10.76 4.38 1.75
C ILE A 156 11.79 4.76 0.69
N PHE A 157 12.30 3.78 -0.05
CA PHE A 157 13.30 4.04 -1.08
C PHE A 157 12.75 4.85 -2.27
N LYS A 158 11.42 4.87 -2.48
CA LYS A 158 10.75 5.72 -3.46
C LYS A 158 10.57 7.14 -2.93
N PHE A 159 9.75 7.35 -1.88
CA PHE A 159 9.41 8.71 -1.44
C PHE A 159 10.62 9.50 -0.93
N ARG A 160 11.65 8.83 -0.38
CA ARG A 160 12.85 9.55 0.10
C ARG A 160 13.61 10.25 -1.02
N MET A 161 13.44 9.81 -2.28
CA MET A 161 14.06 10.44 -3.43
C MET A 161 13.50 11.83 -3.73
N ARG A 162 12.34 12.16 -3.15
CA ARG A 162 11.66 13.44 -3.35
C ARG A 162 12.07 14.51 -2.34
N PHE A 163 12.72 14.15 -1.23
CA PHE A 163 13.10 15.11 -0.18
C PHE A 163 14.02 16.22 -0.71
N ALA A 164 15.00 15.87 -1.57
CA ALA A 164 15.89 16.86 -2.19
C ALA A 164 15.15 17.80 -3.15
N VAL A 165 14.10 17.32 -3.84
CA VAL A 165 13.27 18.12 -4.74
C VAL A 165 12.55 19.22 -3.97
N VAL A 166 11.84 18.84 -2.89
CA VAL A 166 11.12 19.78 -2.01
C VAL A 166 12.09 20.76 -1.35
N ALA A 167 13.21 20.27 -0.81
CA ALA A 167 14.21 21.11 -0.18
C ALA A 167 14.81 22.14 -1.16
N LYS A 168 15.02 21.75 -2.43
CA LYS A 168 15.52 22.68 -3.46
C LYS A 168 14.48 23.72 -3.83
N ALA A 169 13.20 23.35 -3.93
CA ALA A 169 12.10 24.29 -4.19
C ALA A 169 12.00 25.35 -3.09
N ILE A 170 12.07 24.94 -1.82
CA ILE A 170 12.07 25.84 -0.66
C ILE A 170 13.32 26.73 -0.64
N ALA A 171 14.50 26.17 -0.86
CA ALA A 171 15.74 26.95 -0.85
C ALA A 171 15.75 28.01 -1.97
N THR A 172 15.33 27.63 -3.19
CA THR A 172 15.27 28.52 -4.35
C THR A 172 14.26 29.64 -4.14
N SER A 173 13.09 29.37 -3.55
CA SER A 173 12.10 30.41 -3.24
C SER A 173 12.61 31.44 -2.22
N LEU A 174 13.58 31.04 -1.37
CA LEU A 174 14.28 31.92 -0.43
C LEU A 174 15.54 32.58 -1.02
N GLY A 175 15.85 32.37 -2.31
CA GLY A 175 17.04 32.90 -2.95
C GLY A 175 18.35 32.21 -2.52
N LEU A 176 18.27 31.00 -1.96
CA LEU A 176 19.43 30.21 -1.53
C LEU A 176 19.86 29.22 -2.63
N PRO A 177 21.18 29.02 -2.85
CA PRO A 177 21.69 28.29 -4.01
C PRO A 177 21.51 26.77 -3.95
N ALA A 178 21.25 26.18 -2.77
CA ALA A 178 20.96 24.76 -2.57
C ALA A 178 21.95 23.73 -3.16
N THR A 179 23.19 24.14 -3.49
CA THR A 179 24.14 23.35 -4.30
C THR A 179 24.50 21.99 -3.72
N ARG A 180 24.50 21.85 -2.39
CA ARG A 180 24.79 20.56 -1.72
C ARG A 180 23.70 19.50 -1.94
N LEU A 181 22.49 19.88 -2.35
CA LEU A 181 21.43 18.91 -2.62
C LEU A 181 21.75 18.02 -3.83
N GLU A 182 22.58 18.49 -4.76
CA GLU A 182 23.02 17.69 -5.92
C GLU A 182 23.82 16.44 -5.50
N GLU A 183 24.44 16.44 -4.30
CA GLU A 183 25.14 15.26 -3.77
C GLU A 183 24.19 14.06 -3.61
N TYR A 184 22.91 14.29 -3.31
CA TYR A 184 21.91 13.23 -3.13
C TYR A 184 21.62 12.43 -4.41
N ARG A 185 21.95 12.95 -5.60
CA ARG A 185 21.86 12.17 -6.85
C ARG A 185 22.76 10.95 -6.81
N HIS A 186 23.96 11.08 -6.23
CA HIS A 186 24.92 9.98 -6.12
C HIS A 186 24.42 8.84 -5.21
N TRP A 187 23.46 9.12 -4.34
CA TRP A 187 22.84 8.13 -3.46
C TRP A 187 21.49 7.63 -3.97
N GLY A 188 21.08 8.02 -5.18
CA GLY A 188 19.75 7.72 -5.71
C GLY A 188 18.65 8.31 -4.84
N MET A 189 18.86 9.49 -4.27
CA MET A 189 17.95 10.18 -3.34
C MET A 189 17.49 11.53 -3.86
N TYR A 190 17.62 11.77 -5.16
CA TYR A 190 17.16 12.99 -5.81
C TYR A 190 16.55 12.64 -7.17
N LEU A 191 15.23 12.53 -7.18
CA LEU A 191 14.41 12.22 -8.34
C LEU A 191 13.55 13.44 -8.70
N ASP A 192 14.06 14.34 -9.53
CA ASP A 192 13.31 15.48 -10.09
C ASP A 192 12.75 15.23 -11.49
N ASP A 193 13.27 14.26 -12.22
CA ASP A 193 12.70 13.80 -13.49
C ASP A 193 11.88 12.52 -13.28
N LEU A 194 10.57 12.61 -13.51
CA LEU A 194 9.65 11.49 -13.36
C LEU A 194 9.44 10.71 -14.66
N SER A 195 9.99 11.18 -15.79
CA SER A 195 9.85 10.49 -17.09
C SER A 195 10.51 9.11 -17.12
N CYS A 196 11.48 8.85 -16.23
CA CYS A 196 12.20 7.58 -16.15
C CYS A 196 11.61 6.59 -15.13
N CYS A 197 10.52 6.92 -14.44
CA CYS A 197 9.94 6.02 -13.44
C CYS A 197 8.96 5.05 -14.10
N GLY A 198 9.04 3.75 -13.77
CA GLY A 198 8.03 2.77 -14.19
C GLY A 198 8.41 1.85 -15.35
N GLU A 199 9.68 1.79 -15.74
CA GLU A 199 10.13 0.75 -16.66
C GLU A 199 10.04 -0.64 -15.99
N GLU A 200 9.25 -1.54 -16.59
CA GLU A 200 9.27 -2.95 -16.23
C GLU A 200 10.61 -3.56 -16.66
N CYS A 201 11.13 -4.51 -15.87
CA CYS A 201 12.31 -5.26 -16.28
C CYS A 201 12.00 -6.02 -17.57
N ILE A 202 12.82 -5.82 -18.60
CA ILE A 202 12.57 -6.35 -19.95
C ILE A 202 12.73 -7.89 -19.99
N CYS A 203 13.39 -8.50 -19.01
CA CYS A 203 13.50 -9.95 -18.84
C CYS A 203 14.04 -10.35 -17.46
#